data_AF-A0A4U0VQU9-F1
#
_entry.id   AF-A0A4U0VQU9-F1
#
_cell.length_a   1.000
_cell.length_b   1.000
_cell.length_c   1.000
_cell.angle_alpha   90.00
_cell.angle_beta   90.00
_cell.angle_gamma   90.00
#
_symmetry.space_group_name_H-M   'P 1'
#
loop_
_entity.id
_entity.type
_entity.pdbx_description
1 polymer ?
#
loop_
_entity_poly.entity_id
_entity_poly.type
_entity_poly.pdbx_seq_one_letter_code
_entity_poly.pdbx_strand_id
1 'polypeptide(L)'
;MDDMNTVVFAIRGSQTFMDWAVNFRPAPASPQGFLDDPGNLCHSGFLSVAKSMVKPVAARLRALLSENPARKNCSLLITGHSAGGAVASLLFMHMMAETARSELTELTSAFKRVHCVTFGTPPLSLLPLQKPASARHRKSLFFSFVNEGDPVARADKAFVRSLLSLYASPAPGSSCIGNLSASLIHPGSKQQQQQQQQLANNPNPNPNSSSHTNPPNNPSGAALPVWKVPEAKLSNAGRLVLLRELPRGSSGGQTVLASQVTDEMLRGVVFGDPVMHMMRVYARRIDVLATRAVTGKHP
;
A
#
# COMPACT_ATOMS: atom_id res chain seq x y z
N MET A 1 -16.44 21.17 -20.05
CA MET A 1 -15.76 20.03 -19.38
C MET A 1 -16.44 18.68 -19.71
N ASP A 2 -17.25 18.59 -20.78
CA ASP A 2 -18.02 17.38 -21.15
C ASP A 2 -17.48 16.65 -22.40
N ASP A 3 -16.18 16.74 -22.69
CA ASP A 3 -15.59 16.03 -23.85
C ASP A 3 -15.19 14.57 -23.57
N MET A 4 -15.23 14.13 -22.31
CA MET A 4 -14.90 12.74 -21.94
C MET A 4 -16.18 11.96 -21.68
N ASN A 5 -16.58 11.13 -22.64
CA ASN A 5 -17.60 10.08 -22.50
C ASN A 5 -17.19 9.05 -21.42
N THR A 6 -17.14 9.46 -20.15
CA THR A 6 -16.65 8.67 -19.02
C THR A 6 -17.47 8.96 -17.76
N VAL A 7 -17.99 7.89 -17.14
CA VAL A 7 -18.58 7.94 -15.81
C VAL A 7 -17.47 7.60 -14.81
N VAL A 8 -17.19 8.49 -13.86
CA VAL A 8 -16.17 8.25 -12.82
C VAL A 8 -16.85 7.81 -11.53
N PHE A 9 -16.44 6.66 -11.01
CA PHE A 9 -16.85 6.13 -9.72
C PHE A 9 -15.62 6.08 -8.80
N ALA A 10 -15.52 7.04 -7.88
CA ALA A 10 -14.40 7.18 -6.96
C ALA A 10 -14.75 6.64 -5.57
N ILE A 11 -13.90 5.77 -5.04
CA ILE A 11 -14.05 5.17 -3.72
C ILE A 11 -13.09 5.83 -2.76
N ARG A 12 -13.64 6.37 -1.68
CA ARG A 12 -12.88 7.01 -0.61
C ARG A 12 -12.29 5.96 0.33
N GLY A 13 -10.99 6.05 0.60
CA GLY A 13 -10.32 5.25 1.62
C GLY A 13 -10.43 5.86 3.03
N SER A 14 -9.81 5.20 4.01
CA SER A 14 -9.66 5.73 5.37
C SER A 14 -8.86 7.04 5.38
N GLN A 15 -9.19 7.97 6.29
CA GLN A 15 -8.56 9.29 6.34
C GLN A 15 -7.09 9.28 6.81
N THR A 16 -6.68 8.28 7.60
CA THR A 16 -5.28 8.12 7.99
C THR A 16 -4.81 6.68 7.79
N PHE A 17 -3.58 6.52 7.26
CA PHE A 17 -2.94 5.23 7.05
C PHE A 17 -2.62 4.52 8.37
N MET A 18 -2.25 5.29 9.41
CA MET A 18 -1.90 4.74 10.73
C MET A 18 -3.10 4.12 11.42
N ASP A 19 -4.28 4.76 11.38
CA ASP A 19 -5.51 4.21 11.95
C ASP A 19 -5.94 2.92 11.23
N TRP A 20 -5.64 2.80 9.93
CA TRP A 20 -5.85 1.54 9.20
C TRP A 20 -4.86 0.45 9.64
N ALA A 21 -3.58 0.79 9.78
CA ALA A 21 -2.53 -0.18 10.03
C ALA A 21 -2.53 -0.78 11.44
N VAL A 22 -2.99 -0.02 12.45
CA VAL A 22 -3.16 -0.52 13.82
C VAL A 22 -4.38 -1.45 13.97
N ASN A 23 -5.41 -1.27 13.13
CA ASN A 23 -6.63 -2.07 13.10
C ASN A 23 -6.53 -3.30 12.16
N PHE A 24 -5.35 -3.58 11.61
CA PHE A 24 -5.11 -4.65 10.65
C PHE A 24 -5.10 -6.04 11.30
N ARG A 25 -6.28 -6.65 11.49
CA ARG A 25 -6.43 -8.10 11.69
C ARG A 25 -7.77 -8.59 11.16
N PRO A 26 -7.80 -9.03 9.89
CA PRO A 26 -8.31 -10.39 9.71
C PRO A 26 -7.45 -11.19 8.74
N ALA A 27 -7.41 -12.52 8.92
CA ALA A 27 -6.74 -13.42 7.99
C ALA A 27 -7.29 -13.21 6.56
N PRO A 28 -6.48 -13.43 5.51
CA PRO A 28 -7.01 -13.44 4.15
C PRO A 28 -8.23 -14.36 4.06
N ALA A 29 -9.27 -13.90 3.37
CA ALA A 29 -10.52 -14.63 3.20
C ALA A 29 -10.73 -15.00 1.73
N SER A 30 -11.39 -16.14 1.50
CA SER A 30 -11.71 -16.56 0.14
C SER A 30 -12.67 -15.57 -0.52
N PRO A 31 -12.39 -15.14 -1.76
CA PRO A 31 -13.33 -14.36 -2.56
C PRO A 31 -14.39 -15.24 -3.25
N GLN A 32 -14.64 -16.46 -2.77
CA GLN A 32 -15.65 -17.36 -3.34
C GLN A 32 -17.00 -16.65 -3.56
N GLY A 33 -17.56 -16.88 -4.75
CA GLY A 33 -18.80 -16.25 -5.21
C GLY A 33 -18.67 -14.77 -5.57
N PHE A 34 -17.45 -14.20 -5.50
CA PHE A 34 -17.17 -12.80 -5.79
C PHE A 34 -16.10 -12.61 -6.88
N LEU A 35 -15.00 -13.36 -6.84
CA LEU A 35 -13.99 -13.41 -7.90
C LEU A 35 -13.90 -14.83 -8.48
N ASP A 36 -13.31 -14.96 -9.67
CA ASP A 36 -13.20 -16.25 -10.39
C ASP A 36 -12.26 -17.26 -9.73
N ASP A 37 -11.23 -16.78 -9.03
CA ASP A 37 -10.29 -17.64 -8.31
C ASP A 37 -10.57 -17.60 -6.79
N PRO A 38 -11.28 -18.59 -6.24
CA PRO A 38 -11.56 -18.67 -4.80
C PRO A 38 -10.31 -19.01 -3.96
N GLY A 39 -9.24 -19.51 -4.58
CA GLY A 39 -7.97 -19.84 -3.92
C GLY A 39 -7.06 -18.63 -3.74
N ASN A 40 -7.23 -17.59 -4.57
CA ASN A 40 -6.53 -16.33 -4.41
C ASN A 40 -7.14 -15.47 -3.28
N LEU A 41 -6.84 -15.85 -2.03
CA LEU A 41 -7.40 -15.22 -0.84
C LEU A 41 -7.11 -13.71 -0.85
N CYS A 42 -8.12 -12.93 -0.46
CA CYS A 42 -8.06 -11.48 -0.45
C CYS A 42 -8.01 -10.95 0.99
N HIS A 43 -7.51 -9.73 1.16
CA HIS A 43 -7.63 -9.02 2.43
C HIS A 43 -9.12 -8.91 2.81
N SER A 44 -9.49 -9.57 3.91
CA SER A 44 -10.87 -9.77 4.36
C SER A 44 -11.63 -8.48 4.63
N GLY A 45 -10.98 -7.44 5.17
CA GLY A 45 -11.59 -6.13 5.34
C GLY A 45 -12.02 -5.49 4.02
N PHE A 46 -11.10 -5.31 3.06
CA PHE A 46 -11.42 -4.80 1.72
C PHE A 46 -12.43 -5.67 0.98
N LEU A 47 -12.33 -6.99 1.09
CA LEU A 47 -13.29 -7.92 0.48
C LEU A 47 -14.70 -7.75 1.06
N SER A 48 -14.83 -7.62 2.38
CA SER A 48 -16.11 -7.38 3.05
C SER A 48 -16.75 -6.06 2.58
N VAL A 49 -15.96 -4.98 2.54
CA VAL A 49 -16.43 -3.68 2.05
C VAL A 49 -16.85 -3.77 0.57
N ALA A 50 -16.02 -4.36 -0.29
CA ALA A 50 -16.34 -4.54 -1.70
C ALA A 50 -17.65 -5.32 -1.91
N LYS A 51 -17.84 -6.44 -1.18
CA LYS A 51 -19.09 -7.21 -1.19
C LYS A 51 -20.29 -6.35 -0.77
N SER A 52 -20.17 -5.56 0.30
CA SER A 52 -21.25 -4.68 0.77
C SER A 52 -21.59 -3.55 -0.21
N MET A 53 -20.62 -3.13 -1.03
CA MET A 53 -20.78 -2.04 -1.98
C MET A 53 -21.47 -2.47 -3.29
N VAL A 54 -21.54 -3.76 -3.61
CA VAL A 54 -22.14 -4.26 -4.87
C VAL A 54 -23.52 -3.65 -5.12
N LYS A 55 -24.42 -3.79 -4.15
CA LYS A 55 -25.81 -3.33 -4.28
C LYS A 55 -25.95 -1.82 -4.43
N PRO A 56 -25.43 -0.98 -3.51
CA PRO A 56 -25.57 0.46 -3.63
C PRO A 56 -24.86 1.03 -4.87
N VAL A 57 -23.74 0.44 -5.29
CA VAL A 57 -23.03 0.86 -6.52
C VAL A 57 -23.85 0.52 -7.75
N ALA A 58 -24.37 -0.70 -7.86
CA ALA A 58 -25.20 -1.09 -8.99
C ALA A 58 -26.47 -0.23 -9.10
N ALA A 59 -27.15 0.04 -7.97
CA ALA A 59 -28.30 0.93 -7.93
C ALA A 59 -27.96 2.34 -8.44
N ARG A 60 -26.84 2.92 -8.00
CA ARG A 60 -26.42 4.25 -8.45
C ARG A 60 -26.05 4.28 -9.94
N LEU A 61 -25.34 3.26 -10.42
CA LEU A 61 -24.98 3.16 -11.85
C LEU A 61 -26.23 3.01 -12.73
N ARG A 62 -27.22 2.22 -12.30
CA ARG A 62 -28.52 2.12 -12.99
C ARG A 62 -29.23 3.46 -13.07
N ALA A 63 -29.32 4.18 -11.95
CA ALA A 63 -29.94 5.51 -11.91
C ALA A 63 -29.27 6.48 -12.90
N LEU A 64 -27.93 6.52 -12.93
CA LEU A 64 -27.19 7.35 -13.88
C LEU A 64 -27.45 6.95 -15.34
N LEU A 65 -27.56 5.66 -15.63
CA LEU A 65 -27.86 5.16 -16.97
C LEU A 65 -29.31 5.44 -17.39
N SER A 66 -30.25 5.46 -16.44
CA SER A 66 -31.66 5.82 -16.71
C SER A 66 -31.85 7.32 -16.90
N GLU A 67 -31.13 8.15 -16.15
CA GLU A 67 -31.19 9.61 -16.26
C GLU A 67 -30.71 10.09 -17.65
N ASN A 68 -29.74 9.40 -18.23
CA ASN A 68 -29.25 9.71 -19.58
C ASN A 68 -28.81 8.44 -20.31
N PRO A 69 -29.67 7.89 -21.19
CA PRO A 69 -29.37 6.68 -21.96
C PRO A 69 -28.12 6.79 -22.86
N ALA A 70 -27.71 8.00 -23.26
CA ALA A 70 -26.50 8.20 -24.05
C ALA A 70 -25.24 7.76 -23.27
N ARG A 71 -25.31 7.68 -21.93
CA ARG A 71 -24.22 7.19 -21.07
C ARG A 71 -23.88 5.72 -21.28
N LYS A 72 -24.72 4.94 -21.97
CA LYS A 72 -24.37 3.57 -22.40
C LYS A 72 -23.14 3.55 -23.33
N ASN A 73 -22.87 4.66 -24.02
CA ASN A 73 -21.70 4.81 -24.87
C ASN A 73 -20.45 5.27 -24.09
N CYS A 74 -20.60 5.60 -22.80
CA CYS A 74 -19.49 6.01 -21.95
C CYS A 74 -18.63 4.81 -21.51
N SER A 75 -17.39 5.11 -21.16
CA SER A 75 -16.55 4.20 -20.38
C SER A 75 -16.82 4.42 -18.88
N LEU A 76 -16.78 3.38 -18.06
CA LEU A 76 -16.78 3.52 -16.60
C LEU A 76 -15.34 3.55 -16.11
N LEU A 77 -14.97 4.53 -15.29
CA LEU A 77 -13.69 4.56 -14.58
C LEU A 77 -13.95 4.37 -13.09
N ILE A 78 -13.50 3.23 -12.56
CA ILE A 78 -13.46 2.96 -11.13
C ILE A 78 -12.11 3.45 -10.60
N THR A 79 -12.10 4.22 -9.54
CA THR A 79 -10.85 4.76 -8.99
C THR A 79 -10.90 4.86 -7.48
N GLY A 80 -9.73 5.00 -6.87
CA GLY A 80 -9.59 5.18 -5.43
C GLY A 80 -8.12 5.39 -5.07
N HIS A 81 -7.94 6.06 -3.93
CA HIS A 81 -6.64 6.25 -3.29
C HIS A 81 -6.56 5.40 -2.03
N SER A 82 -5.37 4.88 -1.71
CA SER A 82 -5.12 4.12 -0.48
C SER A 82 -6.07 2.91 -0.37
N ALA A 83 -6.68 2.71 0.81
CA ALA A 83 -7.71 1.70 1.04
C ALA A 83 -8.88 1.75 0.02
N GLY A 84 -9.26 2.94 -0.46
CA GLY A 84 -10.29 3.09 -1.48
C GLY A 84 -9.89 2.47 -2.81
N GLY A 85 -8.60 2.54 -3.16
CA GLY A 85 -8.01 1.88 -4.32
C GLY A 85 -8.09 0.35 -4.24
N ALA A 86 -7.96 -0.22 -3.03
CA ALA A 86 -8.07 -1.66 -2.84
C ALA A 86 -9.50 -2.16 -3.07
N VAL A 87 -10.49 -1.45 -2.53
CA VAL A 87 -11.91 -1.74 -2.75
C VAL A 87 -12.29 -1.52 -4.22
N ALA A 88 -11.77 -0.47 -4.86
CA ALA A 88 -11.97 -0.19 -6.29
C ALA A 88 -11.45 -1.32 -7.17
N SER A 89 -10.26 -1.84 -6.84
CA SER A 89 -9.64 -2.98 -7.53
C SER A 89 -10.50 -4.24 -7.42
N LEU A 90 -11.05 -4.53 -6.23
CA LEU A 90 -11.93 -5.68 -6.01
C LEU A 90 -13.27 -5.57 -6.74
N LEU A 91 -13.90 -4.39 -6.74
CA LEU A 91 -15.14 -4.17 -7.50
C LEU A 91 -14.90 -4.25 -9.01
N PHE A 92 -13.78 -3.71 -9.49
CA PHE A 92 -13.37 -3.87 -10.88
C PHE A 92 -13.23 -5.35 -11.24
N MET A 93 -12.48 -6.12 -10.44
CA MET A 93 -12.30 -7.55 -10.69
C MET A 93 -13.62 -8.34 -10.61
N HIS A 94 -14.53 -7.97 -9.71
CA HIS A 94 -15.88 -8.54 -9.66
C HIS A 94 -16.66 -8.25 -10.95
N MET A 95 -16.62 -7.02 -11.47
CA MET A 95 -17.25 -6.67 -12.75
C MET A 95 -16.68 -7.44 -13.94
N MET A 96 -15.39 -7.81 -13.89
CA MET A 96 -14.72 -8.59 -14.93
C MET A 96 -14.87 -10.11 -14.75
N ALA A 97 -15.46 -10.57 -13.63
CA ALA A 97 -15.55 -11.99 -13.30
C ALA A 97 -16.54 -12.72 -14.24
N GLU A 98 -16.18 -13.94 -14.65
CA GLU A 98 -16.98 -14.77 -15.55
C GLU A 98 -17.91 -15.73 -14.78
N THR A 99 -17.50 -16.15 -13.59
CA THR A 99 -18.21 -17.12 -12.74
C THR A 99 -19.12 -16.45 -11.71
N ALA A 100 -18.84 -15.20 -11.34
CA ALA A 100 -19.64 -14.45 -10.37
C ALA A 100 -20.81 -13.72 -11.04
N ARG A 101 -22.01 -13.90 -10.48
CA ARG A 101 -23.22 -13.18 -10.93
C ARG A 101 -23.73 -12.26 -9.85
N SER A 102 -23.89 -10.99 -10.21
CA SER A 102 -24.52 -9.98 -9.37
C SER A 102 -25.11 -8.88 -10.23
N GLU A 103 -25.92 -8.02 -9.61
CA GLU A 103 -26.41 -6.81 -10.25
C GLU A 103 -25.30 -5.89 -10.80
N LEU A 104 -24.09 -5.95 -10.23
CA LEU A 104 -22.98 -5.15 -10.71
C LEU A 104 -22.28 -5.80 -11.90
N THR A 105 -22.18 -7.14 -11.95
CA THR A 105 -21.58 -7.84 -13.11
C THR A 105 -22.48 -7.76 -14.36
N GLU A 106 -23.79 -7.71 -14.17
CA GLU A 106 -24.76 -7.43 -15.23
C GLU A 106 -24.55 -6.05 -15.87
N LEU A 107 -24.21 -5.04 -15.07
CA LEU A 107 -23.99 -3.67 -15.55
C LEU A 107 -22.69 -3.52 -16.33
N THR A 108 -21.76 -4.47 -16.26
CA THR A 108 -20.51 -4.41 -17.02
C THR A 108 -20.75 -4.28 -18.53
N SER A 109 -21.80 -4.91 -19.08
CA SER A 109 -22.13 -4.81 -20.51
C SER A 109 -22.82 -3.50 -20.90
N ALA A 110 -23.31 -2.72 -19.93
CA ALA A 110 -23.96 -1.45 -20.18
C ALA A 110 -22.97 -0.32 -20.50
N PHE A 111 -21.68 -0.52 -20.27
CA PHE A 111 -20.62 0.43 -20.57
C PHE A 111 -19.76 -0.06 -21.74
N LYS A 112 -19.27 0.89 -22.56
CA LYS A 112 -18.37 0.57 -23.68
C LYS A 112 -17.11 -0.16 -23.21
N ARG A 113 -16.57 0.28 -22.07
CA ARG A 113 -15.40 -0.25 -21.37
C ARG A 113 -15.52 0.06 -19.89
N VAL A 114 -14.91 -0.78 -19.06
CA VAL A 114 -14.71 -0.49 -17.64
C VAL A 114 -13.22 -0.41 -17.37
N HIS A 115 -12.75 0.65 -16.75
CA HIS A 115 -11.35 0.89 -16.40
C HIS A 115 -11.22 0.94 -14.88
N CYS A 116 -10.05 0.58 -14.37
CA CYS A 116 -9.67 0.79 -12.98
C CYS A 116 -8.31 1.47 -12.91
N VAL A 117 -8.24 2.62 -12.25
CA VAL A 117 -6.99 3.35 -12.02
C VAL A 117 -6.93 3.72 -10.55
N THR A 118 -5.89 3.30 -9.85
CA THR A 118 -5.77 3.51 -8.39
C THR A 118 -4.43 4.12 -8.01
N PHE A 119 -4.35 4.70 -6.81
CA PHE A 119 -3.20 5.47 -6.34
C PHE A 119 -2.81 5.07 -4.92
N GLY A 120 -1.56 4.68 -4.70
CA GLY A 120 -1.05 4.33 -3.36
C GLY A 120 -1.81 3.16 -2.73
N THR A 121 -2.26 2.23 -3.55
CA THR A 121 -3.11 1.10 -3.12
C THR A 121 -2.29 0.05 -2.38
N PRO A 122 -2.72 -0.40 -1.17
CA PRO A 122 -2.02 -1.47 -0.47
C PRO A 122 -2.19 -2.83 -1.16
N PRO A 123 -1.29 -3.80 -0.89
CA PRO A 123 -1.47 -5.18 -1.32
C PRO A 123 -2.78 -5.78 -0.79
N LEU A 124 -3.48 -6.59 -1.60
CA LEU A 124 -4.86 -7.00 -1.29
C LEU A 124 -5.25 -8.44 -1.62
N SER A 125 -4.40 -9.23 -2.29
CA SER A 125 -4.65 -10.64 -2.64
C SER A 125 -3.38 -11.48 -2.54
N LEU A 126 -3.45 -12.81 -2.45
CA LEU A 126 -2.25 -13.67 -2.39
C LEU A 126 -1.39 -13.58 -3.67
N LEU A 127 -2.05 -13.61 -4.82
CA LEU A 127 -1.46 -13.47 -6.15
C LEU A 127 -1.95 -12.15 -6.77
N PRO A 128 -1.13 -11.48 -7.61
CA PRO A 128 -1.51 -10.20 -8.21
C PRO A 128 -2.82 -10.31 -8.99
N LEU A 129 -3.82 -9.49 -8.66
CA LEU A 129 -5.04 -9.41 -9.47
C LEU A 129 -4.71 -8.70 -10.79
N GLN A 130 -4.86 -9.39 -11.90
CA GLN A 130 -4.66 -8.85 -13.23
C GLN A 130 -5.96 -8.83 -14.00
N LYS A 131 -6.10 -7.85 -14.91
CA LYS A 131 -7.24 -7.78 -15.81
C LYS A 131 -7.30 -9.07 -16.64
N PRO A 132 -8.46 -9.74 -16.76
CA PRO A 132 -8.58 -10.93 -17.59
C PRO A 132 -8.12 -10.70 -19.03
N ALA A 133 -7.57 -11.75 -19.63
CA ALA A 133 -7.11 -11.75 -21.02
C ALA A 133 -8.27 -11.88 -22.04
N SER A 134 -9.50 -12.08 -21.57
CA SER A 134 -10.65 -12.29 -22.44
C SER A 134 -10.87 -11.13 -23.41
N ALA A 135 -11.29 -11.46 -24.63
CA ALA A 135 -11.46 -10.49 -25.72
C ALA A 135 -12.43 -9.35 -25.35
N ARG A 136 -13.42 -9.66 -24.49
CA ARG A 136 -14.41 -8.71 -23.94
C ARG A 136 -13.74 -7.55 -23.21
N HIS A 137 -12.68 -7.82 -22.44
CA HIS A 137 -12.02 -6.84 -21.59
C HIS A 137 -10.69 -6.34 -22.17
N ARG A 138 -10.42 -6.59 -23.46
CA ARG A 138 -9.13 -6.24 -24.08
C ARG A 138 -8.83 -4.74 -24.04
N LYS A 139 -9.86 -3.90 -24.19
CA LYS A 139 -9.73 -2.42 -24.22
C LYS A 139 -9.89 -1.78 -22.84
N SER A 140 -10.21 -2.57 -21.82
CA SER A 140 -10.25 -2.12 -20.43
C SER A 140 -8.84 -1.91 -19.90
N LEU A 141 -8.66 -0.96 -18.99
CA LEU A 141 -7.37 -0.63 -18.38
C LEU A 141 -7.43 -0.97 -16.90
N PHE A 142 -6.33 -1.49 -16.35
CA PHE A 142 -6.18 -1.72 -14.93
C PHE A 142 -4.78 -1.28 -14.48
N PHE A 143 -4.68 -0.08 -13.93
CA PHE A 143 -3.42 0.51 -13.48
C PHE A 143 -3.44 0.82 -11.98
N SER A 144 -2.29 0.63 -11.34
CA SER A 144 -2.05 1.05 -9.97
C SER A 144 -0.78 1.88 -9.93
N PHE A 145 -0.93 3.16 -9.58
CA PHE A 145 0.16 4.11 -9.50
C PHE A 145 0.75 4.11 -8.09
N VAL A 146 2.08 4.05 -8.01
CA VAL A 146 2.84 4.05 -6.77
C VAL A 146 3.87 5.18 -6.83
N ASN A 147 3.87 6.10 -5.87
CA ASN A 147 4.98 7.02 -5.74
C ASN A 147 6.17 6.27 -5.15
N GLU A 148 7.36 6.47 -5.72
CA GLU A 148 8.58 6.07 -5.03
C GLU A 148 8.63 6.72 -3.65
N GLY A 149 8.86 5.89 -2.63
CA GLY A 149 8.86 6.29 -1.23
C GLY A 149 7.53 6.08 -0.50
N ASP A 150 6.42 5.82 -1.19
CA ASP A 150 5.11 5.57 -0.54
C ASP A 150 5.09 4.22 0.20
N PRO A 151 5.00 4.20 1.55
CA PRO A 151 5.01 2.95 2.32
C PRO A 151 3.75 2.10 2.12
N VAL A 152 2.63 2.68 1.66
CA VAL A 152 1.34 2.00 1.59
C VAL A 152 1.33 0.90 0.55
N ALA A 153 2.04 1.08 -0.55
CA ALA A 153 2.19 0.05 -1.59
C ALA A 153 2.85 -1.23 -1.07
N ARG A 154 3.53 -1.17 0.09
CA ARG A 154 4.14 -2.30 0.80
C ARG A 154 3.49 -2.66 2.12
N ALA A 155 2.42 -1.96 2.50
CA ALA A 155 1.89 -2.06 3.84
C ALA A 155 1.20 -3.40 4.10
N ASP A 156 1.95 -4.29 4.73
CA ASP A 156 1.42 -5.37 5.54
C ASP A 156 1.76 -5.14 7.02
N LYS A 157 1.14 -5.95 7.89
CA LYS A 157 1.32 -5.85 9.34
C LYS A 157 2.78 -5.91 9.81
N ALA A 158 3.57 -6.80 9.23
CA ALA A 158 4.98 -6.95 9.61
C ALA A 158 5.80 -5.76 9.10
N PHE A 159 5.55 -5.35 7.87
CA PHE A 159 6.17 -4.16 7.26
C PHE A 159 5.89 -2.89 8.06
N VAL A 160 4.63 -2.60 8.39
CA VAL A 160 4.26 -1.40 9.17
C VAL A 160 4.90 -1.42 10.55
N ARG A 161 4.87 -2.56 11.24
CA ARG A 161 5.51 -2.69 12.57
C ARG A 161 7.01 -2.48 12.50
N SER A 162 7.64 -3.04 11.47
CA SER A 162 9.05 -2.85 11.19
C SER A 162 9.32 -1.36 10.97
N LEU A 163 8.58 -0.69 10.09
CA LEU A 163 8.73 0.73 9.80
C LEU A 163 8.51 1.63 11.03
N LEU A 164 7.51 1.32 11.87
CA LEU A 164 7.29 1.99 13.15
C LEU A 164 8.49 1.84 14.09
N SER A 165 9.06 0.64 14.18
CA SER A 165 10.28 0.39 14.94
C SER A 165 11.48 1.17 14.37
N LEU A 166 11.56 1.36 13.05
CA LEU A 166 12.60 2.19 12.42
C LEU A 166 12.50 3.63 12.89
N TYR A 167 11.31 4.22 12.79
CA TYR A 167 11.09 5.63 13.16
C TYR A 167 11.30 5.88 14.64
N ALA A 168 11.05 4.87 15.50
CA ALA A 168 11.31 4.95 16.92
C ALA A 168 12.78 4.67 17.30
N SER A 169 13.60 4.16 16.37
CA SER A 169 15.01 3.85 16.63
C SER A 169 15.86 5.11 16.57
N PRO A 170 16.84 5.28 17.48
CA PRO A 170 17.77 6.39 17.42
C PRO A 170 18.59 6.33 16.12
N ALA A 171 18.95 7.49 15.58
CA ALA A 171 19.76 7.57 14.38
C ALA A 171 21.12 6.85 14.59
N PRO A 172 21.62 6.08 13.61
CA PRO A 172 22.92 5.43 13.71
C PRO A 172 24.01 6.46 14.06
N GLY A 173 24.76 6.22 15.14
CA GLY A 173 25.79 7.14 15.63
C GLY A 173 25.33 8.13 16.71
N SER A 174 24.05 8.17 17.08
CA SER A 174 23.57 8.96 18.23
C SER A 174 23.74 8.19 19.53
N SER A 175 24.95 8.17 20.07
CA SER A 175 25.19 7.82 21.47
C SER A 175 24.80 9.00 22.36
N CYS A 176 23.51 9.21 22.61
CA CYS A 176 23.07 10.08 23.71
C CYS A 176 22.61 9.20 24.88
N ILE A 177 23.48 9.15 25.88
CA ILE A 177 23.30 8.85 27.30
C ILE A 177 21.84 8.64 27.74
N GLY A 178 21.57 7.47 28.33
CA GLY A 178 20.49 7.26 29.31
C GLY A 178 19.37 6.32 28.86
N ASN A 179 19.33 5.13 29.47
CA ASN A 179 18.20 4.20 29.42
C ASN A 179 16.86 4.93 29.71
N LEU A 180 16.03 5.11 28.69
CA LEU A 180 14.59 5.23 28.88
C LEU A 180 13.99 3.86 28.59
N SER A 181 13.67 3.13 29.66
CA SER A 181 13.01 1.84 29.61
C SER A 181 11.74 1.90 28.76
N ALA A 182 11.68 1.03 27.76
CA ALA A 182 10.53 0.82 26.88
C ALA A 182 9.38 0.06 27.57
N SER A 183 8.89 0.55 28.72
CA SER A 183 7.88 -0.12 29.54
C SER A 183 6.47 0.50 29.46
N LEU A 184 6.18 1.40 28.51
CA LEU A 184 4.89 2.10 28.44
C LEU A 184 3.90 1.62 27.36
N ILE A 185 4.08 0.41 26.80
CA ILE A 185 3.07 -0.17 25.89
C ILE A 185 2.74 -1.60 26.34
N HIS A 186 1.89 -1.71 27.38
CA HIS A 186 1.09 -2.91 27.65
C HIS A 186 -0.34 -2.50 28.02
N PRO A 187 -1.36 -3.00 27.33
CA PRO A 187 -2.76 -2.77 27.70
C PRO A 187 -3.20 -3.79 28.75
N GLY A 188 -3.56 -3.28 29.93
CA GLY A 188 -4.57 -3.84 30.83
C GLY A 188 -4.40 -5.26 31.39
N SER A 189 -3.92 -5.35 32.64
CA SER A 189 -4.44 -6.27 33.65
C SER A 189 -4.15 -5.73 35.05
N LYS A 190 -5.18 -5.67 35.90
CA LYS A 190 -5.09 -5.33 37.32
C LYS A 190 -4.67 -6.58 38.12
N GLN A 191 -4.09 -6.33 39.30
CA GLN A 191 -3.79 -7.27 40.41
C GLN A 191 -2.49 -8.08 40.22
N GLN A 192 -1.57 -8.24 41.17
CA GLN A 192 -1.52 -7.97 42.62
C GLN A 192 -0.03 -7.95 43.04
N GLN A 193 0.30 -7.11 44.04
CA GLN A 193 1.60 -7.09 44.73
C GLN A 193 1.76 -8.31 45.63
N GLN A 194 2.99 -8.84 45.75
CA GLN A 194 3.67 -9.11 47.04
C GLN A 194 5.08 -9.72 46.84
N GLN A 195 6.07 -9.04 47.45
CA GLN A 195 7.19 -9.54 48.27
C GLN A 195 7.90 -10.86 47.84
N GLN A 196 9.24 -10.91 47.71
CA GLN A 196 10.16 -10.92 48.86
C GLN A 196 11.60 -10.54 48.47
N GLN A 197 12.22 -9.75 49.34
CA GLN A 197 13.66 -9.58 49.48
C GLN A 197 14.28 -10.85 50.09
N GLN A 198 15.42 -11.31 49.58
CA GLN A 198 16.38 -12.06 50.38
C GLN A 198 17.82 -11.64 50.01
N LEU A 199 18.51 -11.16 51.04
CA LEU A 199 19.95 -10.94 51.10
C LEU A 199 20.69 -12.29 51.19
N ALA A 200 21.86 -12.39 50.57
CA ALA A 200 22.97 -13.18 51.11
C ALA A 200 24.33 -12.62 50.67
N ASN A 201 25.11 -12.21 51.67
CA ASN A 201 26.57 -11.98 51.69
C ASN A 201 27.31 -13.26 51.21
N ASN A 202 28.54 -13.34 50.70
CA ASN A 202 29.82 -12.62 50.79
C ASN A 202 30.81 -13.43 49.86
N PRO A 203 32.15 -13.27 49.86
CA PRO A 203 33.01 -12.10 49.82
C PRO A 203 33.96 -12.12 48.57
N ASN A 204 34.63 -10.99 48.39
CA ASN A 204 35.74 -10.74 47.46
C ASN A 204 36.99 -11.64 47.73
N PRO A 205 37.88 -11.85 46.75
CA PRO A 205 39.28 -11.55 47.03
C PRO A 205 39.99 -10.74 45.92
N ASN A 206 40.54 -9.61 46.39
CA ASN A 206 41.70 -8.82 46.01
C ASN A 206 42.23 -8.67 44.55
N PRO A 207 42.72 -7.46 44.20
CA PRO A 207 43.33 -7.13 42.91
C PRO A 207 44.85 -7.34 42.94
N ASN A 208 45.46 -7.74 41.80
CA ASN A 208 46.76 -7.22 41.37
C ASN A 208 47.25 -7.76 40.00
N SER A 209 47.87 -6.84 39.26
CA SER A 209 48.71 -7.02 38.06
C SER A 209 47.95 -7.40 36.77
N SER A 210 48.24 -6.87 35.59
CA SER A 210 49.35 -6.07 35.10
C SER A 210 48.90 -5.33 33.84
N SER A 211 49.44 -4.12 33.67
CA SER A 211 49.26 -3.24 32.52
C SER A 211 49.83 -3.86 31.24
N HIS A 212 48.97 -4.23 30.30
CA HIS A 212 49.34 -4.33 28.89
C HIS A 212 48.41 -3.43 28.07
N THR A 213 48.96 -2.29 27.66
CA THR A 213 48.40 -1.38 26.67
C THR A 213 48.34 -2.08 25.33
N ASN A 214 47.18 -2.65 24.99
CA ASN A 214 46.87 -2.98 23.61
C ASN A 214 46.54 -1.67 22.86
N PRO A 215 47.07 -1.45 21.65
CA PRO A 215 46.79 -0.26 20.85
C PRO A 215 45.29 -0.19 20.53
N PRO A 216 44.74 1.00 20.25
CA PRO A 216 43.32 1.17 19.94
C PRO A 216 42.98 0.30 18.74
N ASN A 217 42.14 -0.71 18.98
CA ASN A 217 41.61 -1.55 17.92
C ASN A 217 40.73 -0.65 17.05
N ASN A 218 41.29 -0.24 15.91
CA ASN A 218 40.60 0.50 14.87
C ASN A 218 39.31 -0.28 14.55
N PRO A 219 38.10 0.28 14.67
CA PRO A 219 36.88 -0.44 14.32
C PRO A 219 36.83 -0.52 12.78
N SER A 220 37.58 -1.46 12.24
CA SER A 220 37.53 -1.86 10.84
C SER A 220 36.11 -2.30 10.53
N GLY A 221 35.39 -1.47 9.78
CA GLY A 221 34.15 -1.81 9.09
C GLY A 221 33.00 -2.19 10.01
N ALA A 222 32.44 -1.24 10.78
CA ALA A 222 31.10 -1.44 11.31
C ALA A 222 30.15 -1.70 10.12
N ALA A 223 29.66 -2.94 10.01
CA ALA A 223 28.74 -3.32 8.95
C ALA A 223 27.56 -2.33 8.95
N LEU A 224 27.26 -1.74 7.78
CA LEU A 224 26.15 -0.82 7.65
C LEU A 224 24.87 -1.50 8.18
N PRO A 225 23.99 -0.77 8.88
CA PRO A 225 22.77 -1.33 9.41
C PRO A 225 21.94 -1.94 8.27
N VAL A 226 21.77 -3.27 8.31
CA VAL A 226 20.98 -4.01 7.32
C VAL A 226 19.53 -4.08 7.78
N TRP A 227 18.62 -3.48 7.01
CA TRP A 227 17.20 -3.60 7.23
C TRP A 227 16.66 -4.91 6.65
N LYS A 228 16.24 -5.85 7.50
CA LYS A 228 15.56 -7.07 7.05
C LYS A 228 14.12 -6.72 6.67
N VAL A 229 13.89 -6.47 5.38
CA VAL A 229 12.56 -6.18 4.84
C VAL A 229 11.62 -7.36 5.14
N PRO A 230 10.50 -7.16 5.84
CA PRO A 230 9.53 -8.22 6.05
C PRO A 230 8.97 -8.74 4.72
N GLU A 231 8.74 -10.06 4.66
CA GLU A 231 8.11 -10.69 3.51
C GLU A 231 6.70 -10.15 3.31
N ALA A 232 6.39 -9.73 2.08
CA ALA A 232 5.03 -9.31 1.74
C ALA A 232 4.12 -10.54 1.60
N LYS A 233 3.01 -10.57 2.34
CA LYS A 233 2.09 -11.72 2.29
C LYS A 233 1.02 -11.62 1.20
N LEU A 234 0.81 -10.41 0.69
CA LEU A 234 -0.17 -10.11 -0.34
C LEU A 234 0.52 -9.35 -1.46
N SER A 235 -0.08 -9.39 -2.65
CA SER A 235 0.30 -8.71 -3.87
C SER A 235 -0.57 -7.48 -4.13
N ASN A 236 0.01 -6.51 -4.84
CA ASN A 236 -0.71 -5.39 -5.40
C ASN A 236 -1.53 -5.82 -6.63
N ALA A 237 -2.58 -5.06 -6.93
CA ALA A 237 -3.46 -5.33 -8.07
C ALA A 237 -3.18 -4.39 -9.25
N GLY A 238 -3.47 -4.86 -10.45
CA GLY A 238 -3.33 -4.14 -11.71
C GLY A 238 -1.88 -4.10 -12.22
N ARG A 239 -1.69 -3.42 -13.35
CA ARG A 239 -0.36 -3.11 -13.87
C ARG A 239 0.22 -1.95 -13.09
N LEU A 240 1.36 -2.19 -12.44
CA LEU A 240 1.99 -1.23 -11.53
C LEU A 240 2.80 -0.20 -12.30
N VAL A 241 2.62 1.07 -11.95
CA VAL A 241 3.35 2.21 -12.50
C VAL A 241 4.01 2.96 -11.36
N LEU A 242 5.33 2.88 -11.27
CA LEU A 242 6.13 3.61 -10.29
C LEU A 242 6.41 5.03 -10.80
N LEU A 243 6.07 6.03 -9.99
CA LEU A 243 6.34 7.44 -10.22
C LEU A 243 7.57 7.86 -9.42
N ARG A 244 8.67 8.17 -10.12
CA ARG A 244 9.95 8.60 -9.53
C ARG A 244 10.27 10.03 -9.93
N GLU A 245 10.80 10.80 -8.99
CA GLU A 245 11.44 12.09 -9.31
C GLU A 245 12.91 11.84 -9.63
N LEU A 246 13.36 12.34 -10.78
CA LEU A 246 14.77 12.33 -11.14
C LEU A 246 15.51 13.45 -10.40
N PRO A 247 16.78 13.23 -10.04
CA PRO A 247 17.65 14.28 -9.55
C PRO A 247 17.61 15.48 -10.48
N ARG A 248 17.59 16.69 -9.92
CA ARG A 248 17.62 17.93 -10.70
C ARG A 248 18.91 17.95 -11.54
N GLY A 249 18.76 17.86 -12.86
CA GLY A 249 19.81 18.27 -13.78
C GLY A 249 19.96 19.79 -13.75
N SER A 250 21.03 20.30 -14.34
CA SER A 250 21.42 21.73 -14.35
C SER A 250 20.35 22.69 -14.89
N SER A 251 19.26 22.20 -15.49
CA SER A 251 18.15 22.96 -16.07
C SER A 251 16.94 23.17 -15.14
N GLY A 252 17.03 22.85 -13.84
CA GLY A 252 16.13 23.37 -12.79
C GLY A 252 14.69 22.81 -12.73
N GLY A 253 14.25 22.04 -13.72
CA GLY A 253 12.91 21.44 -13.74
C GLY A 253 12.81 20.15 -12.90
N GLN A 254 11.73 19.99 -12.12
CA GLN A 254 11.37 18.68 -11.56
C GLN A 254 11.01 17.72 -12.70
N THR A 255 11.76 16.64 -12.83
CA THR A 255 11.51 15.63 -13.86
C THR A 255 10.92 14.39 -13.21
N VAL A 256 9.64 14.14 -13.50
CA VAL A 256 8.95 12.92 -13.09
C VAL A 256 9.07 11.88 -14.20
N LEU A 257 9.41 10.65 -13.83
CA LEU A 257 9.35 9.47 -14.68
C LEU A 257 8.26 8.52 -14.19
N ALA A 258 7.59 7.87 -15.14
CA ALA A 258 6.71 6.73 -14.91
C ALA A 258 7.36 5.47 -15.48
N SER A 259 7.56 4.46 -14.64
CA SER A 259 8.14 3.18 -15.04
C SER A 259 7.20 2.05 -14.67
N GLN A 260 6.97 1.12 -15.59
CA GLN A 260 6.26 -0.10 -15.25
C GLN A 260 7.15 -0.97 -14.36
N VAL A 261 6.57 -1.50 -13.27
CA VAL A 261 7.25 -2.42 -12.34
C VAL A 261 6.40 -3.67 -12.12
N THR A 262 7.01 -4.72 -11.56
CA THR A 262 6.27 -5.93 -11.15
C THR A 262 6.00 -5.93 -9.65
N ASP A 263 5.10 -6.81 -9.22
CA ASP A 263 4.80 -7.03 -7.80
C ASP A 263 6.06 -7.52 -7.06
N GLU A 264 6.84 -8.42 -7.67
CA GLU A 264 8.11 -8.94 -7.15
C GLU A 264 9.14 -7.84 -6.95
N MET A 265 9.24 -6.87 -7.88
CA MET A 265 10.12 -5.72 -7.71
C MET A 265 9.71 -4.87 -6.49
N LEU A 266 8.42 -4.65 -6.29
CA LEU A 266 7.95 -3.92 -5.11
C LEU A 266 8.25 -4.69 -3.83
N ARG A 267 8.07 -6.02 -3.79
CA ARG A 267 8.35 -6.88 -2.63
C ARG A 267 9.79 -6.81 -2.10
N GLY A 268 10.74 -6.36 -2.91
CA GLY A 268 12.14 -6.16 -2.50
C GLY A 268 12.49 -4.78 -1.94
N VAL A 269 11.64 -3.74 -2.13
CA VAL A 269 12.01 -2.35 -1.79
C VAL A 269 11.50 -1.89 -0.43
N VAL A 270 12.25 -0.99 0.21
CA VAL A 270 11.81 -0.31 1.44
C VAL A 270 11.33 1.09 1.07
N PHE A 271 10.04 1.34 1.28
CA PHE A 271 9.44 2.67 1.17
C PHE A 271 9.00 3.14 2.56
N GLY A 272 9.35 4.37 2.90
CA GLY A 272 9.22 4.88 4.26
C GLY A 272 9.04 6.39 4.32
N ASP A 273 8.47 7.00 3.28
CA ASP A 273 8.10 8.41 3.30
C ASP A 273 6.56 8.55 3.23
N PRO A 274 5.87 8.74 4.36
CA PRO A 274 4.42 8.93 4.40
C PRO A 274 3.94 10.14 3.59
N VAL A 275 4.80 11.13 3.30
CA VAL A 275 4.43 12.27 2.45
C VAL A 275 4.18 11.81 1.01
N MET A 276 4.92 10.80 0.53
CA MET A 276 4.74 10.25 -0.80
C MET A 276 3.39 9.57 -0.99
N HIS A 277 2.72 9.19 0.11
CA HIS A 277 1.36 8.65 0.06
C HIS A 277 0.29 9.69 -0.24
N MET A 278 0.56 10.98 -0.02
CA MET A 278 -0.48 12.01 -0.12
C MET A 278 -0.98 12.15 -1.57
N MET A 279 -2.31 12.14 -1.76
CA MET A 279 -2.91 12.27 -3.09
C MET A 279 -2.48 13.55 -3.84
N ARG A 280 -2.15 14.63 -3.12
CA ARG A 280 -1.57 15.85 -3.72
C ARG A 280 -0.23 15.61 -4.44
N VAL A 281 0.59 14.69 -3.94
CA VAL A 281 1.89 14.33 -4.55
C VAL A 281 1.66 13.49 -5.80
N TYR A 282 0.74 12.51 -5.72
CA TYR A 282 0.28 11.75 -6.88
C TYR A 282 -0.25 12.67 -7.99
N ALA A 283 -1.19 13.56 -7.66
CA ALA A 283 -1.78 14.49 -8.61
C ALA A 283 -0.69 15.35 -9.30
N ARG A 284 0.18 16.00 -8.51
CA ARG A 284 1.29 16.80 -9.04
C ARG A 284 2.16 16.01 -10.02
N ARG A 285 2.54 14.77 -9.67
CA ARG A 285 3.42 13.94 -10.50
C ARG A 285 2.72 13.51 -11.80
N ILE A 286 1.43 13.19 -11.73
CA ILE A 286 0.62 12.85 -12.89
C ILE A 286 0.43 14.07 -13.80
N ASP A 287 0.18 15.25 -13.25
CA ASP A 287 0.02 16.49 -14.01
C ASP A 287 1.28 16.83 -14.81
N VAL A 288 2.47 16.65 -14.21
CA VAL A 288 3.76 16.81 -14.91
C VAL A 288 3.87 15.84 -16.09
N LEU A 289 3.52 14.57 -15.90
CA LEU A 289 3.58 13.55 -16.95
C LEU A 289 2.56 13.83 -18.06
N ALA A 290 1.33 14.19 -17.69
CA ALA A 290 0.27 14.51 -18.64
C ALA A 290 0.62 15.75 -19.47
N THR A 291 1.13 16.80 -18.84
CA THR A 291 1.59 18.01 -19.52
C THR A 291 2.70 17.71 -20.51
N ARG A 292 3.67 16.87 -20.13
CA ARG A 292 4.76 16.45 -21.03
C ARG A 292 4.27 15.61 -22.20
N ALA A 293 3.36 14.67 -21.96
CA ALA A 293 2.77 13.85 -23.00
C ALA A 293 2.00 14.69 -24.04
N VAL A 294 1.29 15.74 -23.60
CA VAL A 294 0.57 16.66 -24.50
C VAL A 294 1.51 17.62 -25.22
N THR A 295 2.60 18.06 -24.59
CA THR A 295 3.55 19.02 -25.17
C THR A 295 4.67 18.39 -26.01
N GLY A 296 4.72 17.06 -26.13
CA GLY A 296 5.70 16.34 -26.95
C GLY A 296 7.15 16.41 -26.45
N LYS A 297 7.38 16.90 -25.23
CA LYS A 297 8.73 16.98 -24.62
C LYS A 297 9.09 15.64 -23.99
N HIS A 298 9.66 14.74 -24.79
CA HIS A 298 10.28 13.49 -24.31
C HIS A 298 11.74 13.74 -23.88
N PRO A 299 12.26 13.01 -22.88
CA PRO A 299 13.66 13.06 -22.49
C PRO A 299 14.60 12.55 -23.58
#